data_AF-A0A1H2YZM7-F1
#
_entry.id   AF-A0A1H2YZM7-F1
#
_cell.length_a   1.000
_cell.length_b   1.000
_cell.length_c   1.000
_cell.angle_alpha   90.00
_cell.angle_beta   90.00
_cell.angle_gamma   90.00
#
_symmetry.space_group_name_H-M   'P 1'
#
loop_
_entity.id
_entity.type
_entity.pdbx_description
1 polymer ?
#
loop_
_entity_poly.entity_id
_entity_poly.type
_entity_poly.pdbx_seq_one_letter_code
_entity_poly.pdbx_strand_id
1 'polypeptide(L)'
;MKTKSPYIYEGTGSAIDDYQKPKEQLINILQGGRCHNKSNYGLFDYKNPQHKRIMANLRTANIVVKSERWGEVADMTGWFDRFLKSDKSPIKKPLKEMTEKEVSKIIVALDGVVIWKNSI
;
A
#
# COMPACT_ATOMS: atom_id res chain seq x y z
N MET A 1 -53.02 0.69 36.62
CA MET A 1 -51.81 1.11 35.86
C MET A 1 -50.59 0.59 36.60
N LYS A 2 -49.72 -0.23 35.99
CA LYS A 2 -48.48 -0.73 36.61
C LYS A 2 -47.32 0.17 36.18
N THR A 3 -46.68 0.86 37.13
CA THR A 3 -45.43 1.58 36.89
C THR A 3 -44.30 0.56 36.76
N LYS A 4 -43.54 0.61 35.66
CA LYS A 4 -42.33 -0.22 35.51
C LYS A 4 -41.30 0.25 36.54
N SER A 5 -40.79 -0.68 37.36
CA SER A 5 -39.68 -0.42 38.27
C SER A 5 -38.43 0.00 37.50
N PRO A 6 -37.55 0.85 38.07
CA PRO A 6 -36.30 1.22 37.43
C PRO A 6 -35.40 -0.01 37.30
N TYR A 7 -34.84 -0.23 36.11
CA TYR A 7 -33.85 -1.27 35.88
C TYR A 7 -32.47 -0.77 36.33
N ILE A 8 -31.75 -1.58 37.09
CA ILE A 8 -30.35 -1.32 37.42
C ILE A 8 -29.50 -1.88 36.27
N TYR A 9 -28.61 -1.05 35.73
CA TYR A 9 -27.70 -1.45 34.66
C TYR A 9 -26.50 -2.19 35.27
N GLU A 10 -26.42 -3.51 35.06
CA GLU A 10 -25.32 -4.36 35.51
C GLU A 10 -24.39 -4.74 34.33
N GLY A 11 -23.92 -3.74 33.58
CA GLY A 11 -22.86 -3.95 32.58
C GLY A 11 -21.48 -3.93 33.23
N THR A 12 -20.70 -5.01 33.11
CA THR A 12 -19.29 -5.09 33.57
C THR A 12 -18.31 -4.34 32.68
N GLY A 13 -18.73 -3.24 32.05
CA GLY A 13 -17.91 -2.34 31.25
C GLY A 13 -18.02 -0.93 31.79
N SER A 14 -16.92 -0.17 31.82
CA SER A 14 -16.97 1.21 32.32
C SER A 14 -17.89 2.02 31.40
N ALA A 15 -18.76 2.87 31.94
CA ALA A 15 -19.58 3.78 31.13
C ALA A 15 -18.71 4.57 30.13
N ILE A 16 -17.45 4.81 30.48
CA ILE A 16 -16.42 5.45 29.66
C ILE A 16 -16.16 4.68 28.35
N ASP A 17 -16.17 3.35 28.39
CA ASP A 17 -15.85 2.48 27.24
C ASP A 17 -16.94 2.60 26.15
N ASP A 18 -18.21 2.67 26.57
CA ASP A 18 -19.35 2.86 25.66
C ASP A 18 -19.46 4.31 25.13
N TYR A 19 -18.93 5.31 25.85
CA TYR A 19 -18.80 6.68 25.35
C TYR A 19 -17.67 6.85 24.33
N GLN A 20 -16.61 6.05 24.39
CA GLN A 20 -15.48 6.11 23.45
C GLN A 20 -15.69 5.30 22.17
N LYS A 21 -16.41 4.17 22.23
CA LYS A 21 -16.76 3.34 21.06
C LYS A 21 -17.27 4.14 19.83
N PRO A 22 -18.21 5.09 19.97
CA PRO A 22 -18.70 5.88 18.84
C PRO A 22 -17.59 6.78 18.25
N LYS A 23 -16.70 7.34 19.08
CA LYS A 23 -15.59 8.18 18.62
C LYS A 23 -14.55 7.36 17.87
N GLU A 24 -14.25 6.16 18.33
CA GLU A 24 -13.34 5.24 17.64
C GLU A 24 -13.93 4.73 16.31
N GLN A 25 -15.22 4.42 16.28
CA GLN A 25 -15.93 4.09 15.04
C GLN A 25 -15.92 5.25 14.05
N LEU A 26 -16.12 6.49 14.52
CA LEU A 26 -16.01 7.69 13.69
C LEU A 26 -14.60 7.90 13.15
N ILE A 27 -13.54 7.65 13.92
CA ILE A 27 -12.16 7.67 13.42
C ILE A 27 -11.98 6.63 12.31
N ASN A 28 -12.46 5.39 12.48
CA ASN A 28 -12.36 4.33 11.47
C ASN A 28 -13.17 4.62 10.19
N ILE A 29 -14.31 5.32 10.32
CA ILE A 29 -15.19 5.69 9.20
C ILE A 29 -14.68 6.94 8.47
N LEU A 30 -14.16 7.94 9.20
CA LEU A 30 -13.44 9.08 8.62
C LEU A 30 -12.12 8.65 7.97
N GLN A 31 -11.48 7.60 8.49
CA GLN A 31 -10.39 6.84 7.86
C GLN A 31 -10.90 5.77 6.87
N GLY A 32 -12.13 5.94 6.34
CA GLY A 32 -12.84 4.97 5.51
C GLY A 32 -11.96 4.09 4.63
N GLY A 33 -11.87 2.81 4.99
CA GLY A 33 -11.55 1.72 4.06
C GLY A 33 -10.09 1.57 3.60
N ARG A 34 -9.12 2.30 4.18
CA ARG A 34 -7.68 2.10 3.89
C ARG A 34 -6.86 1.96 5.16
N CYS A 35 -7.18 0.98 5.99
CA CYS A 35 -6.24 0.44 6.96
C CYS A 35 -5.15 -0.37 6.22
N HIS A 36 -4.25 0.33 5.52
CA HIS A 36 -2.99 -0.24 5.07
C HIS A 36 -1.87 0.42 5.85
N ASN A 37 -1.70 -0.02 7.11
CA ASN A 37 -0.40 -0.03 7.78
C ASN A 37 0.56 -1.07 7.14
N LYS A 38 0.33 -1.48 5.88
CA LYS A 38 1.37 -2.12 5.08
C LYS A 38 2.13 -1.01 4.38
N SER A 39 3.32 -0.71 4.87
CA SER A 39 4.29 0.11 4.14
C SER A 39 4.43 -0.45 2.72
N ASN A 40 3.91 0.27 1.73
CA ASN A 40 4.01 -0.07 0.32
C ASN A 40 5.31 0.54 -0.20
N TYR A 41 6.30 -0.31 -0.42
CA TYR A 41 7.62 0.10 -0.87
C TYR A 41 7.57 0.60 -2.32
N GLY A 42 6.57 0.22 -3.10
CA GLY A 42 6.42 0.64 -4.49
C GLY A 42 5.70 1.98 -4.68
N LEU A 43 5.38 2.73 -3.62
CA LEU A 43 4.80 4.06 -3.78
C LEU A 43 5.77 4.97 -4.54
N PHE A 44 5.31 5.64 -5.58
CA PHE A 44 6.15 6.42 -6.50
C PHE A 44 5.74 7.89 -6.57
N ASP A 45 6.56 8.69 -7.26
CA ASP A 45 6.32 10.11 -7.53
C ASP A 45 6.31 10.29 -9.05
N TYR A 46 5.19 10.77 -9.59
CA TYR A 46 5.00 10.95 -11.03
C TYR A 46 5.86 12.10 -11.60
N LYS A 47 6.31 13.03 -10.74
CA LYS A 47 7.21 14.11 -11.14
C LYS A 47 8.65 13.60 -11.28
N ASN A 48 9.03 12.56 -10.54
CA ASN A 48 10.36 11.97 -10.62
C ASN A 48 10.53 11.16 -11.93
N PRO A 49 11.47 11.55 -12.82
CA PRO A 49 11.68 10.86 -14.10
C PRO A 49 12.21 9.42 -13.94
N GLN A 50 13.00 9.15 -12.90
CA GLN A 50 13.51 7.81 -12.63
C GLN A 50 12.38 6.87 -12.16
N HIS A 51 11.44 7.39 -11.37
CA HIS A 51 10.27 6.60 -10.95
C HIS A 51 9.37 6.28 -12.17
N LYS A 52 9.24 7.23 -13.11
CA LYS A 52 8.58 6.96 -14.40
C LYS A 52 9.29 5.89 -15.22
N ARG A 53 10.63 5.89 -15.23
CA ARG A 53 11.43 4.85 -15.89
C ARG A 53 11.17 3.47 -15.27
N ILE A 54 11.07 3.36 -13.94
CA ILE A 54 10.70 2.12 -13.26
C ILE A 54 9.33 1.62 -13.72
N MET A 55 8.32 2.49 -13.76
CA MET A 55 6.98 2.11 -14.26
C MET A 55 7.04 1.63 -15.71
N ALA A 56 7.81 2.30 -16.57
CA ALA A 56 8.00 1.88 -17.95
C ALA A 56 8.62 0.48 -18.03
N ASN A 57 9.67 0.19 -17.25
CA ASN A 57 10.30 -1.13 -17.21
C ASN A 57 9.32 -2.24 -16.81
N LEU A 58 8.50 -2.00 -15.78
CA LEU A 58 7.50 -2.98 -15.36
C LEU A 58 6.48 -3.26 -16.48
N ARG A 59 6.03 -2.22 -17.19
CA ARG A 59 5.13 -2.40 -18.36
C ARG A 59 5.82 -3.16 -19.49
N THR A 60 7.07 -2.84 -19.81
CA THR A 60 7.83 -3.54 -20.87
C THR A 60 8.05 -5.01 -20.53
N ALA A 61 8.23 -5.35 -19.25
CA ALA A 61 8.34 -6.72 -18.78
C ALA A 61 6.98 -7.45 -18.62
N ASN A 62 5.88 -6.81 -19.03
CA ASN A 62 4.50 -7.26 -18.81
C ASN A 62 4.17 -7.58 -17.34
N ILE A 63 4.77 -6.83 -16.41
CA ILE A 63 4.50 -6.88 -14.97
C ILE A 63 3.46 -5.80 -14.66
N VAL A 64 2.22 -6.12 -15.00
CA VAL A 64 1.08 -5.21 -14.94
C VAL A 64 -0.10 -5.83 -14.19
N VAL A 65 -0.99 -4.96 -13.71
CA VAL A 65 -2.28 -5.31 -13.12
C VAL A 65 -3.39 -4.58 -13.85
N LYS A 66 -4.58 -5.20 -13.87
CA LYS A 66 -5.79 -4.56 -14.43
C LYS A 66 -6.24 -3.43 -13.51
N SER A 67 -6.60 -2.32 -14.14
CA SER A 67 -7.15 -1.11 -13.55
C SER A 67 -8.44 -0.78 -14.28
N GLU A 68 -9.55 -0.73 -13.56
CA GLU A 68 -10.86 -0.39 -14.14
C GLU A 68 -10.85 0.96 -14.87
N ARG A 69 -10.05 1.91 -14.37
CA ARG A 69 -9.97 3.26 -14.93
C ARG A 69 -8.97 3.40 -16.10
N TRP A 70 -7.89 2.63 -16.07
CA TRP A 70 -6.72 2.88 -16.93
C TRP A 70 -6.33 1.67 -17.80
N GLY A 71 -7.14 0.60 -17.82
CA GLY A 71 -6.85 -0.63 -18.52
C GLY A 71 -5.77 -1.43 -17.79
N GLU A 72 -4.52 -1.33 -18.23
CA GLU A 72 -3.39 -2.00 -17.60
C GLU A 72 -2.35 -1.00 -17.10
N VAL A 73 -1.92 -1.19 -15.86
CA VAL A 73 -0.97 -0.33 -15.17
C VAL A 73 0.16 -1.16 -14.57
N ALA A 74 1.34 -0.57 -14.40
CA ALA A 74 2.47 -1.22 -13.75
C ALA A 74 2.08 -1.72 -12.35
N ASP A 75 2.46 -2.95 -12.01
CA ASP A 75 2.14 -3.55 -10.69
C ASP A 75 3.08 -3.01 -9.59
N MET A 76 2.85 -1.75 -9.21
CA MET A 76 3.65 -1.05 -8.21
C MET A 76 3.42 -1.59 -6.79
N THR A 77 2.19 -1.97 -6.46
CA THR A 77 1.78 -2.33 -5.10
C THR A 77 1.82 -3.82 -4.82
N GLY A 78 1.90 -4.66 -5.87
CA GLY A 78 2.02 -6.10 -5.78
C GLY A 78 3.46 -6.56 -6.05
N TRP A 79 3.76 -6.88 -7.30
CA TRP A 79 5.04 -7.46 -7.70
C TRP A 79 6.22 -6.58 -7.31
N PHE A 80 6.16 -5.28 -7.59
CA PHE A 80 7.27 -4.38 -7.32
C PHE A 80 7.51 -4.15 -5.83
N ASP A 81 6.43 -4.01 -5.03
CA ASP A 81 6.52 -3.98 -3.56
C ASP A 81 7.23 -5.23 -3.00
N ARG A 82 6.84 -6.42 -3.47
CA ARG A 82 7.49 -7.69 -3.06
C ARG A 82 8.94 -7.77 -3.52
N PHE A 83 9.23 -7.31 -4.74
CA PHE A 83 10.59 -7.26 -5.26
C PHE A 83 11.48 -6.44 -4.33
N LEU A 84 11.08 -5.19 -4.01
CA LEU A 84 11.83 -4.28 -3.14
C LEU A 84 12.07 -4.83 -1.72
N LYS A 85 11.15 -5.66 -1.22
CA LYS A 85 11.28 -6.31 0.10
C LYS A 85 12.12 -7.60 0.08
N SER A 86 12.37 -8.17 -1.10
CA SER A 86 13.06 -9.45 -1.24
C SER A 86 14.59 -9.31 -1.24
N ASP A 87 15.29 -10.43 -1.05
CA ASP A 87 16.76 -10.52 -1.21
C ASP A 87 17.25 -10.25 -2.63
N LYS A 88 16.34 -10.25 -3.61
CA LYS A 88 16.66 -9.96 -5.02
C LYS A 88 16.74 -8.47 -5.31
N SER A 89 16.22 -7.61 -4.43
CA SER A 89 16.35 -6.16 -4.62
C SER A 89 17.75 -5.69 -4.20
N PRO A 90 18.44 -4.90 -5.04
CA PRO A 90 19.72 -4.30 -4.65
C PRO A 90 19.54 -3.27 -3.51
N ILE A 91 18.35 -2.69 -3.34
CA ILE A 91 18.01 -1.73 -2.28
C ILE A 91 16.71 -2.14 -1.58
N LYS A 92 16.78 -2.43 -0.28
CA LYS A 92 15.63 -2.86 0.53
C LYS A 92 14.99 -1.71 1.29
N LYS A 93 14.47 -0.72 0.55
CA LYS A 93 13.81 0.47 1.12
C LYS A 93 12.56 0.85 0.32
N PRO A 94 11.64 1.62 0.91
CA PRO A 94 10.57 2.26 0.14
C PRO A 94 11.13 3.16 -0.96
N LEU A 95 10.55 3.11 -2.15
CA LEU A 95 11.02 3.85 -3.32
C LEU A 95 11.08 5.37 -3.07
N LYS A 96 10.11 5.94 -2.34
CA LYS A 96 10.11 7.37 -1.98
C LYS A 96 11.23 7.77 -1.01
N GLU A 97 11.86 6.82 -0.34
CA GLU A 97 12.96 7.05 0.61
C GLU A 97 14.33 6.78 -0.02
N MET A 98 14.37 6.39 -1.30
CA MET A 98 15.62 6.16 -2.02
C MET A 98 16.21 7.47 -2.56
N THR A 99 17.52 7.57 -2.47
CA THR A 99 18.30 8.59 -3.20
C THR A 99 18.32 8.28 -4.70
N GLU A 100 18.61 9.27 -5.54
CA GLU A 100 18.71 9.09 -7.00
C GLU A 100 19.69 7.98 -7.41
N LYS A 101 20.81 7.83 -6.68
CA LYS A 101 21.80 6.78 -6.92
C LYS A 101 21.26 5.39 -6.58
N GLU A 102 20.46 5.28 -5.52
CA GLU A 102 19.79 4.03 -5.14
C GLU A 102 18.70 3.66 -6.15
N VAL A 103 17.90 4.64 -6.60
CA VAL A 103 16.89 4.43 -7.66
C VAL A 103 17.56 3.97 -8.97
N SER A 104 18.71 4.54 -9.35
CA SER A 104 19.46 4.07 -10.51
C SER A 104 19.86 2.59 -10.43
N LYS A 105 20.23 2.09 -9.25
CA LYS A 105 20.53 0.64 -9.07
C LYS A 105 19.29 -0.22 -9.27
N ILE A 106 18.12 0.25 -8.84
CA ILE A 106 16.84 -0.43 -9.09
C ILE A 106 16.52 -0.46 -10.59
N ILE A 107 16.74 0.66 -11.30
CA ILE A 107 16.53 0.71 -12.75
C ILE A 107 17.39 -0.33 -13.47
N VAL A 108 18.70 -0.39 -13.18
CA VAL A 108 19.61 -1.36 -13.78
C VAL A 108 19.16 -2.80 -13.51
N ALA A 109 18.72 -3.11 -12.28
CA ALA A 109 18.19 -4.42 -11.95
C ALA A 109 16.93 -4.76 -12.78
N LEU A 110 16.01 -3.80 -12.93
CA LEU A 110 14.79 -3.98 -13.73
C LEU A 110 15.06 -4.06 -15.23
N ASP A 111 16.08 -3.37 -15.76
CA ASP A 111 16.50 -3.52 -17.15
C ASP A 111 16.91 -4.99 -17.43
N GLY A 112 17.61 -5.63 -16.49
CA GLY A 112 17.92 -7.06 -16.56
C GLY A 112 16.67 -7.96 -16.53
N VAL A 113 15.67 -7.61 -15.71
CA VAL A 113 14.37 -8.33 -15.68
C VAL A 113 13.64 -8.21 -17.02
N VAL A 114 13.65 -7.02 -17.63
CA VAL A 114 13.05 -6.78 -18.94
C VAL A 114 13.72 -7.65 -20.01
N ILE A 115 15.05 -7.67 -20.05
CA ILE A 115 15.80 -8.50 -21.01
C ILE A 115 15.43 -9.97 -20.83
N TRP A 116 15.46 -10.47 -19.60
CA TRP A 116 15.14 -11.86 -19.29
C TRP A 116 13.72 -12.24 -19.71
N LYS A 117 12.72 -11.40 -19.37
CA LYS A 117 11.31 -11.63 -19.71
C LYS A 117 11.03 -11.65 -21.21
N ASN A 118 11.76 -10.85 -21.98
CA ASN A 118 11.58 -10.73 -23.43
C ASN A 118 12.45 -11.71 -24.24
N SER A 119 13.33 -12.45 -23.57
CA SER A 119 14.19 -13.47 -24.21
C SER A 119 13.64 -14.89 -24.06
N ILE A 120 12.48 -15.05 -23.42
CA ILE A 120 11.75 -16.31 -23.22
C ILE A 120 10.50 -16.26 -24.08
#